data_AF-A0A938NPG2-F1
#
_entry.id   AF-A0A938NPG2-F1
#
_cell.length_a   1.000
_cell.length_b   1.000
_cell.length_c   1.000
_cell.angle_alpha   90.00
_cell.angle_beta   90.00
_cell.angle_gamma   90.00
#
_symmetry.space_group_name_H-M   'P 1'
#
loop_
_entity.id
_entity.type
_entity.pdbx_description
1 polymer ?
#
loop_
_entity_poly.entity_id
_entity_poly.type
_entity_poly.pdbx_seq_one_letter_code
_entity_poly.pdbx_strand_id
1 'polypeptide(L)'
;MIYAHQQDYYSAINRSNAQNNCAPFIEFMLEVILETIETDQASDQVADQVKRLVKALALHRLSATDLMGILKLSHRPTFRKNYLHPALEAGLIEMSLPNSPRSPTQKYFLTEKGKRMLENN
;
A
#
# COMPACT_ATOMS: atom_id res chain seq x y z
N MET A 1 1.51 -13.94 8.17
CA MET A 1 2.36 -14.48 7.09
C MET A 1 3.11 -15.75 7.48
N ILE A 2 3.71 -15.86 8.68
CA ILE A 2 4.42 -17.10 9.10
C ILE A 2 3.54 -18.38 9.03
N TYR A 3 2.23 -18.27 9.30
CA TYR A 3 1.30 -19.40 9.20
C TYR A 3 0.91 -19.80 7.76
N ALA A 4 1.16 -18.95 6.75
CA ALA A 4 0.73 -19.21 5.38
C ALA A 4 1.53 -20.34 4.72
N HIS A 5 2.81 -20.49 5.09
CA HIS A 5 3.73 -21.45 4.47
C HIS A 5 3.99 -22.68 5.35
N GLN A 6 3.16 -22.93 6.37
CA GLN A 6 3.41 -23.99 7.34
C GLN A 6 3.46 -25.39 6.68
N GLN A 7 2.60 -25.64 5.69
CA GLN A 7 2.58 -26.91 4.95
C GLN A 7 3.82 -27.08 4.07
N ASP A 8 4.24 -26.03 3.38
CA ASP A 8 5.40 -26.06 2.49
C ASP A 8 6.71 -26.17 3.27
N TYR A 9 6.79 -25.53 4.44
CA TYR A 9 7.90 -25.66 5.39
C TYR A 9 8.15 -27.12 5.79
N TYR A 10 7.12 -27.83 6.26
CA TYR A 10 7.25 -29.25 6.62
C TYR A 10 7.56 -30.12 5.41
N SER A 11 7.02 -29.78 4.24
CA SER A 11 7.32 -30.47 2.98
C SER A 11 8.80 -30.32 2.60
N ALA A 12 9.37 -29.13 2.77
CA ALA A 12 10.79 -28.86 2.52
C ALA A 12 11.70 -29.66 3.47
N ILE A 13 11.38 -29.73 4.77
CA ILE A 13 12.11 -30.57 5.74
C ILE A 13 12.05 -32.05 5.37
N ASN A 14 10.85 -32.57 5.06
CA ASN A 14 10.69 -33.98 4.70
C ASN A 14 11.46 -34.34 3.44
N ARG A 15 11.47 -33.44 2.45
CA ARG A 15 12.24 -33.60 1.21
C ARG A 15 13.74 -33.57 1.47
N SER A 16 14.20 -32.67 2.34
CA SER A 16 15.60 -32.62 2.75
C SER A 16 16.07 -33.88 3.47
N ASN A 17 15.24 -34.42 4.37
CA ASN A 17 15.52 -35.69 5.06
C ASN A 17 15.54 -36.86 4.07
N ALA A 18 14.58 -36.94 3.16
CA ALA A 18 14.50 -38.00 2.15
C ALA A 18 15.68 -37.99 1.17
N GLN A 19 16.20 -36.81 0.85
CA GLN A 19 17.33 -36.63 -0.07
C GLN A 19 18.70 -36.62 0.65
N ASN A 20 18.72 -36.67 1.99
CA ASN A 20 19.89 -36.43 2.83
C ASN A 20 20.66 -35.15 2.39
N ASN A 21 19.91 -34.11 2.02
CA ASN A 21 20.41 -32.86 1.44
C ASN A 21 19.60 -31.67 1.97
N CYS A 22 20.27 -30.64 2.49
CA CYS A 22 19.62 -29.44 3.01
C CYS A 22 19.19 -28.41 1.94
N ALA A 23 19.56 -28.60 0.67
CA ALA A 23 19.25 -27.64 -0.39
C ALA A 23 17.75 -27.30 -0.53
N PRO A 24 16.80 -28.26 -0.54
CA PRO A 24 15.37 -27.94 -0.65
C PRO A 24 14.85 -27.04 0.47
N PHE A 25 15.37 -27.21 1.69
CA PHE A 25 15.02 -26.37 2.83
C PHE A 25 15.60 -24.96 2.70
N ILE A 26 16.85 -24.83 2.27
CA ILE A 26 17.49 -23.52 2.09
C ILE A 26 16.78 -22.71 0.98
N GLU A 27 16.47 -23.35 -0.15
CA GLU A 27 15.73 -22.73 -1.25
C GLU A 27 14.37 -22.19 -0.78
N PHE A 28 13.60 -23.01 -0.07
CA PHE A 28 12.33 -22.59 0.51
C PHE A 28 12.47 -21.41 1.48
N MET A 29 13.46 -21.46 2.37
CA MET A 29 13.69 -20.35 3.32
C MET A 29 14.06 -19.05 2.60
N LEU A 30 14.88 -19.12 1.54
CA LEU A 30 15.25 -17.94 0.75
C LEU A 30 14.05 -17.35 0.00
N GLU A 31 13.16 -18.19 -0.53
CA GLU A 31 11.92 -17.77 -1.18
C GLU A 31 11.00 -17.02 -0.20
N VAL A 32 10.75 -17.60 0.98
CA VAL A 32 9.91 -16.96 2.01
C VAL A 32 10.53 -15.66 2.54
N ILE A 33 11.85 -15.61 2.70
CA ILE A 33 12.56 -14.37 3.10
C ILE A 33 12.39 -13.30 2.03
N LEU A 34 12.55 -13.66 0.75
CA LEU A 34 12.38 -12.73 -0.37
C LEU A 34 10.95 -12.18 -0.42
N GLU A 35 9.93 -13.05 -0.34
CA GLU A 35 8.52 -12.65 -0.31
C GLU A 35 8.22 -11.71 0.87
N THR A 36 8.76 -12.02 2.05
CA THR A 36 8.56 -11.19 3.25
C THR A 36 9.17 -9.80 3.05
N ILE A 37 10.36 -9.70 2.46
CA ILE A 37 11.00 -8.42 2.17
C ILE A 37 10.19 -7.62 1.15
N GLU A 38 9.75 -8.24 0.06
CA GLU A 38 8.97 -7.56 -0.99
C GLU A 38 7.64 -7.01 -0.47
N THR A 39 6.95 -7.78 0.37
CA THR A 39 5.67 -7.36 0.97
C THR A 39 5.83 -6.21 1.95
N ASP A 40 6.86 -6.24 2.80
CA ASP A 40 7.17 -5.14 3.72
C ASP A 40 7.53 -3.85 2.96
N GLN A 41 8.42 -3.94 1.96
CA GLN A 41 8.79 -2.79 1.14
C GLN A 41 7.59 -2.18 0.41
N ALA A 42 6.69 -3.01 -0.14
CA ALA A 42 5.48 -2.54 -0.78
C ALA A 42 4.54 -1.83 0.20
N SER A 43 4.40 -2.35 1.42
CA SER A 43 3.61 -1.75 2.49
C SER A 43 4.13 -0.38 2.90
N ASP A 44 5.44 -0.26 3.15
CA ASP A 44 6.09 0.99 3.53
C ASP A 44 5.98 2.05 2.42
N GLN A 45 6.17 1.63 1.17
CA GLN A 45 6.03 2.53 0.03
C GLN A 45 4.62 3.13 -0.03
N VAL A 46 3.59 2.30 0.11
CA VAL A 46 2.17 2.72 0.11
C VAL A 46 1.89 3.66 1.29
N ALA A 47 2.43 3.37 2.47
CA ALA A 47 2.29 4.25 3.63
C ALA A 47 2.86 5.66 3.35
N ASP A 48 4.02 5.75 2.72
CA ASP A 48 4.66 7.03 2.39
C ASP A 48 3.93 7.78 1.27
N GLN A 49 3.36 7.08 0.31
CA GLN A 49 2.57 7.67 -0.78
C GLN A 49 1.27 8.26 -0.24
N VAL A 50 0.60 7.57 0.70
CA VAL A 50 -0.57 8.09 1.41
C VAL A 50 -0.21 9.31 2.24
N LYS A 51 0.89 9.28 3.01
CA LYS A 51 1.38 10.46 3.77
C LYS A 51 1.58 11.67 2.86
N ARG A 52 2.22 11.49 1.70
CA ARG A 52 2.44 12.57 0.71
C ARG A 52 1.12 13.15 0.20
N LEU A 53 0.15 12.30 -0.11
CA LEU A 53 -1.17 12.75 -0.56
C LEU A 53 -1.92 13.52 0.53
N VAL A 54 -1.89 13.04 1.78
CA VAL A 54 -2.51 13.71 2.94
C VAL A 54 -1.90 15.09 3.15
N LYS A 55 -0.56 15.22 3.07
CA LYS A 55 0.14 16.51 3.13
C LYS A 55 -0.30 17.47 2.01
N ALA A 56 -0.48 16.97 0.79
CA ALA A 56 -0.95 17.79 -0.33
C ALA A 56 -2.38 18.34 -0.13
N LEU A 57 -3.20 17.69 0.70
CA LEU A 57 -4.57 18.07 1.00
C LEU A 57 -4.74 18.92 2.26
N ALA A 58 -3.65 19.30 2.94
CA ALA A 58 -3.63 19.91 4.28
C ALA A 58 -4.74 20.96 4.53
N LEU A 59 -4.96 21.90 3.59
CA LEU A 59 -5.94 22.98 3.76
C LEU A 59 -6.87 23.17 2.54
N HIS A 60 -6.83 22.30 1.55
CA HIS A 60 -7.50 22.53 0.27
C HIS A 60 -8.33 21.34 -0.20
N ARG A 61 -9.45 21.65 -0.87
CA ARG A 61 -10.23 20.67 -1.62
C ARG A 61 -9.71 20.62 -3.05
N LEU A 62 -9.05 19.53 -3.41
CA LEU A 62 -8.33 19.41 -4.68
C LEU A 62 -8.91 18.33 -5.57
N SER A 63 -8.86 18.53 -6.89
CA SER A 63 -9.19 17.48 -7.84
C SER A 63 -8.08 16.44 -7.92
N ALA A 64 -8.36 15.27 -8.50
CA ALA A 64 -7.34 14.26 -8.79
C ALA A 64 -6.21 14.83 -9.67
N THR A 65 -6.54 15.74 -10.60
CA THR A 65 -5.57 16.35 -11.50
C THR A 65 -4.66 17.32 -10.75
N ASP A 66 -5.20 18.12 -9.84
CA ASP A 66 -4.41 19.04 -9.00
C ASP A 66 -3.44 18.26 -8.11
N LEU A 67 -3.93 17.18 -7.48
CA LEU A 67 -3.10 16.29 -6.65
C LEU A 67 -1.97 15.64 -7.44
N MET A 68 -2.26 15.15 -8.65
CA MET A 68 -1.22 14.61 -9.54
C MET A 68 -0.18 15.68 -9.91
N GLY A 69 -0.60 16.93 -10.15
CA GLY A 69 0.29 18.05 -10.41
C GLY A 69 1.22 18.36 -9.23
N ILE A 70 0.66 18.48 -8.03
CA ILE A 70 1.42 18.76 -6.80
C ILE A 70 2.41 17.63 -6.49
N LEU A 71 1.98 16.38 -6.66
CA LEU A 71 2.81 15.19 -6.40
C LEU A 71 3.79 14.86 -7.54
N LYS A 72 3.74 15.61 -8.65
CA LYS A 72 4.51 15.40 -9.88
C LYS A 72 4.35 13.99 -10.45
N LEU A 73 3.10 13.51 -10.50
CA LEU A 73 2.72 12.20 -11.01
C LEU A 73 2.04 12.34 -12.37
N SER A 74 2.45 11.52 -13.33
CA SER A 74 1.85 11.48 -14.68
C SER A 74 0.94 10.27 -14.89
N HIS A 75 1.23 9.14 -14.24
CA HIS A 75 0.49 7.89 -14.46
C HIS A 75 -0.75 7.76 -13.57
N ARG A 76 -1.92 8.05 -14.14
CA ARG A 76 -3.21 8.11 -13.42
C ARG A 76 -3.64 6.77 -12.77
N PRO A 77 -3.45 5.59 -13.39
CA PRO A 77 -3.75 4.32 -12.73
C PRO A 77 -2.92 4.10 -11.45
N THR A 78 -1.62 4.38 -11.50
CA THR A 78 -0.72 4.27 -10.33
C THR A 78 -1.09 5.27 -9.24
N PHE A 79 -1.42 6.50 -9.61
CA PHE A 79 -1.93 7.49 -8.64
C PHE A 79 -3.17 6.97 -7.91
N ARG A 80 -4.13 6.39 -8.62
CA ARG A 80 -5.33 5.83 -7.99
C ARG A 80 -5.00 4.67 -7.06
N LYS A 81 -4.22 3.69 -7.55
CA LYS A 81 -3.88 2.47 -6.82
C LYS A 81 -3.04 2.72 -5.57
N ASN A 82 -2.05 3.60 -5.65
CA ASN A 82 -1.02 3.72 -4.61
C ASN A 82 -1.20 4.95 -3.71
N TYR A 83 -2.01 5.93 -4.12
CA TYR A 83 -2.21 7.16 -3.35
C TYR A 83 -3.68 7.33 -2.97
N LEU A 84 -4.56 7.41 -3.97
CA LEU A 84 -5.94 7.86 -3.75
C LEU A 84 -6.80 6.80 -3.05
N HIS A 85 -6.85 5.59 -3.58
CA HIS A 85 -7.68 4.51 -3.04
C HIS A 85 -7.21 4.11 -1.63
N PRO A 86 -5.91 3.89 -1.37
CA PRO A 86 -5.46 3.55 -0.02
C PRO A 86 -5.79 4.65 1.00
N ALA A 87 -5.71 5.93 0.62
CA ALA A 87 -6.07 7.04 1.51
C ALA A 87 -7.59 7.12 1.79
N LEU A 88 -8.43 6.79 0.80
CA LEU A 88 -9.89 6.67 0.96
C LEU A 88 -10.27 5.47 1.83
N GLU A 89 -9.69 4.30 1.57
CA GLU A 89 -9.90 3.07 2.33
C GLU A 89 -9.45 3.23 3.80
N ALA A 90 -8.34 3.94 4.02
CA ALA A 90 -7.89 4.30 5.36
C ALA A 90 -8.76 5.38 6.04
N GLY A 91 -9.73 5.98 5.34
CA GLY A 91 -10.61 7.02 5.87
C GLY A 91 -9.88 8.32 6.21
N LEU A 92 -8.73 8.59 5.58
CA LEU A 92 -7.94 9.81 5.80
C LEU A 92 -8.44 10.97 4.95
N ILE A 93 -9.06 10.64 3.82
CA ILE A 93 -9.65 11.59 2.88
C ILE A 93 -11.07 11.17 2.51
N GLU A 94 -11.85 12.13 2.03
CA GLU A 94 -13.22 11.90 1.55
C GLU A 94 -13.48 12.55 0.20
N MET A 95 -14.54 12.08 -0.45
CA MET A 95 -15.05 12.56 -1.72
C MET A 95 -16.08 13.68 -1.52
N SER A 96 -15.99 14.75 -2.31
CA SER A 96 -17.03 15.80 -2.29
C SER A 96 -18.36 15.35 -2.89
N LEU A 97 -18.35 14.41 -3.84
CA LEU A 97 -19.54 13.85 -4.49
C LEU A 97 -19.57 12.31 -4.39
N PRO A 98 -19.84 11.73 -3.20
CA PRO A 98 -19.78 10.28 -2.99
C PRO A 98 -20.80 9.51 -3.86
N ASN A 99 -21.95 10.10 -4.14
CA ASN A 99 -23.00 9.50 -4.97
C ASN A 99 -22.66 9.51 -6.48
N SER A 100 -21.64 10.27 -6.88
CA SER A 100 -21.19 10.34 -8.27
C SER A 100 -19.65 10.36 -8.32
N PRO A 101 -18.99 9.23 -7.98
CA PRO A 101 -17.53 9.16 -7.82
C PRO A 101 -16.76 9.40 -9.13
N ARG A 102 -17.44 9.28 -10.28
CA ARG A 102 -16.90 9.56 -11.62
C ARG A 102 -17.16 11.00 -12.08
N SER A 103 -17.69 11.87 -11.22
CA SER A 103 -17.98 13.26 -11.59
C SER A 103 -16.71 13.99 -12.06
N PRO A 104 -16.78 14.78 -13.14
CA PRO A 104 -15.66 15.60 -13.58
C PRO A 104 -15.30 16.70 -12.56
N THR A 105 -16.26 17.10 -11.70
CA THR A 105 -16.06 18.11 -10.65
C THR A 105 -15.72 17.50 -9.29
N GLN A 106 -15.39 16.20 -9.26
CA GLN A 106 -15.00 15.48 -8.05
C GLN A 106 -13.76 16.11 -7.40
N LYS A 107 -13.85 16.41 -6.10
CA LYS A 107 -12.75 16.86 -5.26
C LYS A 107 -12.53 15.94 -4.06
N TYR A 108 -11.35 16.01 -3.49
CA TYR A 108 -10.93 15.27 -2.31
C TYR A 108 -10.49 16.24 -1.22
N PHE A 109 -10.71 15.87 0.04
CA PHE A 109 -10.37 16.68 1.20
C PHE A 109 -10.09 15.80 2.42
N LEU A 110 -9.36 16.33 3.40
CA LEU A 110 -9.04 15.60 4.61
C LEU A 110 -10.26 15.40 5.51
N THR A 111 -10.36 14.20 6.09
CA THR A 111 -11.23 13.93 7.24
C THR A 111 -10.56 14.38 8.54
N GLU A 112 -11.28 14.35 9.65
CA GLU A 112 -10.68 14.57 10.98
C GLU A 112 -9.55 13.59 11.29
N LYS A 113 -9.66 12.34 10.82
CA LYS A 113 -8.59 11.35 10.94
C LYS A 113 -7.35 11.77 10.15
N GLY A 114 -7.54 12.26 8.92
CA GLY A 114 -6.45 12.77 8.08
C GLY A 114 -5.76 14.00 8.67
N LYS A 115 -6.51 14.91 9.31
CA LYS A 115 -5.94 16.09 9.99
C LYS A 115 -5.08 15.69 11.19
N ARG A 116 -5.58 14.81 12.07
CA ARG A 116 -4.83 14.31 13.24
C ARG A 116 -3.52 13.63 12.85
N MET A 117 -3.49 12.96 11.70
CA MET A 117 -2.27 12.35 11.17
C MET A 117 -1.19 13.41 10.82
N LEU A 118 -1.58 14.62 10.43
CA LEU A 118 -0.65 15.72 10.16
C LEU A 118 -0.14 16.39 11.45
N GLU A 119 -0.95 16.43 12.51
CA GLU A 119 -0.59 17.06 13.79
C GLU A 119 0.44 16.25 14.58
N ASN A 120 0.53 14.93 14.35
CA ASN A 120 1.42 14.02 15.07
C ASN A 120 2.78 13.78 14.37
N ASN A 121 3.21 14.65 13.45
CA ASN A 121 4.50 14.54 12.74
C ASN A 121 5.39 15.77 12.96
#